data_AF-A0A2D1VIV4-F1
#
_entry.id   AF-A0A2D1VIV4-F1
#
_cell.length_a   1.000
_cell.length_b   1.000
_cell.length_c   1.000
_cell.angle_alpha   90.00
_cell.angle_beta   90.00
_cell.angle_gamma   90.00
#
_symmetry.space_group_name_H-M   'P 1'
#
loop_
_entity.id
_entity.type
_entity.pdbx_description
1 polymer ?
#
loop_
_entity_poly.entity_id
_entity_poly.type
_entity_poly.pdbx_seq_one_letter_code
_entity_poly.pdbx_strand_id
1 'polypeptide(L)' 'MGLPWYRVHTVVLNDPGRLISVHIMHTALVAGWAGSMTLYELAVFDPSDPVLDPMWRQGMFVIPFMTRLGIK' A
#
# COMPACT_ATOMS: atom_id res chain seq x y z
N MET A 1 -11.68 -16.49 32.50
CA MET A 1 -10.40 -16.13 31.85
C MET A 1 -10.73 -15.36 30.59
N GLY A 2 -10.10 -14.20 30.35
CA GLY A 2 -10.37 -13.39 29.16
C GLY A 2 -9.77 -14.00 27.87
N LEU A 3 -10.01 -13.34 26.72
CA LEU A 3 -9.38 -13.72 25.46
C LEU A 3 -7.86 -13.50 25.51
N PRO A 4 -7.03 -14.46 25.04
CA PRO A 4 -5.60 -14.22 24.80
C PRO A 4 -5.37 -13.14 23.74
N TRP A 5 -4.26 -12.41 23.84
CA TRP A 5 -3.95 -11.25 22.97
C TRP A 5 -3.97 -11.58 21.47
N TYR A 6 -3.55 -12.78 21.07
CA TYR A 6 -3.51 -13.22 19.67
C TYR A 6 -4.89 -13.61 19.12
N ARG A 7 -5.96 -13.56 19.93
CA ARG A 7 -7.34 -13.87 19.52
C ARG A 7 -8.26 -12.66 19.50
N VAL A 8 -7.77 -11.45 19.73
CA VAL A 8 -8.63 -10.26 19.90
C VAL A 8 -9.55 -9.99 18.70
N HIS A 9 -9.15 -10.33 17.48
CA HIS A 9 -9.98 -10.12 16.29
C HIS A 9 -11.09 -11.18 16.09
N THR A 10 -11.13 -12.27 16.86
CA THR A 10 -12.22 -13.25 16.72
C THR A 10 -13.58 -12.69 17.11
N VAL A 11 -13.63 -11.54 17.80
CA VAL A 11 -14.86 -10.87 18.23
C VAL A 11 -15.76 -10.43 17.07
N VAL A 12 -15.21 -10.25 15.86
CA VAL A 12 -16.01 -9.86 14.68
C VAL A 12 -16.48 -11.04 13.83
N LEU A 13 -16.15 -12.29 14.21
CA LEU A 13 -16.41 -13.47 13.39
C LEU A 13 -17.91 -13.68 13.06
N ASN A 14 -18.79 -13.37 14.01
CA ASN A 14 -20.24 -13.49 13.86
C ASN A 14 -20.94 -12.11 13.90
N ASP A 15 -20.21 -11.03 13.61
CA ASP A 15 -20.75 -9.68 13.49
C ASP A 15 -20.45 -9.14 12.08
N PRO A 16 -21.29 -9.45 11.07
CA PRO A 16 -21.02 -9.11 9.67
C PRO A 16 -20.85 -7.61 9.43
N GLY A 17 -21.56 -6.76 10.19
CA GLY A 17 -21.48 -5.30 10.07
C GLY A 17 -20.13 -4.77 10.52
N ARG A 18 -19.62 -5.25 11.66
CA ARG A 18 -18.26 -4.88 12.10
C ARG A 18 -17.18 -5.56 11.28
N LEU A 19 -17.45 -6.78 10.80
CA LEU A 19 -16.54 -7.48 9.92
C LEU A 19 -16.32 -6.68 8.62
N ILE A 20 -17.37 -6.20 7.95
CA ILE A 20 -17.17 -5.37 6.76
C ILE A 20 -16.50 -4.02 7.09
N SER A 21 -16.78 -3.43 8.25
CA SER A 21 -16.12 -2.20 8.69
C SER A 21 -14.59 -2.36 8.82
N VAL A 22 -14.11 -3.45 9.40
CA VAL A 22 -12.65 -3.70 9.48
C VAL A 22 -12.03 -4.03 8.12
N HIS A 23 -12.77 -4.66 7.21
CA HIS A 23 -12.31 -4.85 5.82
C HIS A 23 -12.19 -3.52 5.07
N ILE A 24 -13.13 -2.60 5.27
CA ILE A 24 -13.06 -1.24 4.72
C ILE A 24 -11.86 -0.50 5.31
N MET A 25 -11.66 -0.56 6.63
CA MET A 25 -10.49 0.03 7.28
C MET A 25 -9.19 -0.52 6.69
N HIS A 26 -9.05 -1.83 6.56
CA HIS A 26 -7.88 -2.45 5.95
C HIS A 26 -7.66 -1.98 4.51
N THR A 27 -8.72 -1.95 3.70
CA THR A 27 -8.66 -1.46 2.31
C THR A 27 -8.22 0.00 2.26
N ALA A 28 -8.75 0.85 3.14
CA ALA A 28 -8.37 2.26 3.22
C ALA A 28 -6.89 2.44 3.61
N LEU A 29 -6.38 1.63 4.54
CA LEU A 29 -4.95 1.65 4.91
C LEU A 29 -4.06 1.26 3.73
N VAL A 30 -4.42 0.22 2.99
CA VAL A 30 -3.66 -0.23 1.80
C VAL A 30 -3.71 0.82 0.69
N ALA A 31 -4.88 1.40 0.42
CA ALA A 31 -5.03 2.46 -0.58
C ALA A 31 -4.24 3.71 -0.18
N GLY A 32 -4.30 4.09 1.10
CA GLY A 32 -3.51 5.18 1.67
C GLY A 32 -2.01 4.96 1.50
N TRP A 33 -1.51 3.77 1.85
CA TRP A 33 -0.10 3.42 1.65
C TRP A 33 0.31 3.49 0.18
N ALA A 34 -0.49 2.94 -0.73
CA ALA A 34 -0.17 2.95 -2.15
C ALA A 34 -0.06 4.39 -2.71
N GLY A 35 -0.98 5.27 -2.30
CA GLY A 35 -0.94 6.69 -2.65
C GLY A 35 0.25 7.41 -2.04
N SER A 36 0.50 7.22 -0.73
CA SER A 36 1.63 7.84 -0.04
C SER A 36 2.98 7.42 -0.60
N MET A 37 3.17 6.13 -0.91
CA MET A 37 4.41 5.64 -1.54
C MET A 37 4.59 6.22 -2.94
N THR A 38 3.52 6.32 -3.72
CA THR A 38 3.59 6.91 -5.06
C THR A 38 3.98 8.39 -4.99
N LEU A 39 3.36 9.16 -4.09
CA LEU A 39 3.69 10.58 -3.90
C LEU A 39 5.12 10.76 -3.37
N TYR A 40 5.58 9.88 -2.48
CA TYR A 40 6.95 9.90 -1.99
C TYR A 40 7.96 9.64 -3.12
N GLU A 41 7.74 8.57 -3.91
CA GLU A 41 8.60 8.26 -5.05
C GLU A 41 8.63 9.39 -6.07
N LEU A 42 7.48 9.96 -6.43
CA LEU A 42 7.42 11.12 -7.33
C LEU A 42 8.16 12.35 -6.80
N ALA A 43 8.20 12.54 -5.47
CA ALA A 43 8.89 13.67 -4.87
C ALA A 43 10.43 13.55 -4.93
N VAL A 44 10.97 12.34 -5.08
CA VAL A 44 12.42 12.08 -5.06
C VAL A 44 12.97 11.50 -6.37
N PHE A 45 12.10 11.05 -7.28
CA PHE A 45 12.48 10.48 -8.56
C PHE A 45 13.11 11.54 -9.48
N ASP A 46 14.30 11.25 -10.01
CA ASP A 46 14.97 12.03 -11.03
C ASP A 46 14.73 11.41 -12.42
N PRO A 47 13.91 12.03 -13.30
CA PRO A 47 13.64 11.50 -14.63
C PRO A 47 14.68 11.91 -15.68
N SER A 48 15.74 12.63 -15.33
CA SER A 48 16.63 13.31 -16.29
C SER A 48 17.47 12.39 -17.17
N ASP A 49 17.87 11.21 -16.66
CA ASP A 49 18.67 10.23 -17.42
C ASP A 49 18.10 8.80 -17.30
N PRO A 50 17.19 8.40 -18.21
CA PRO A 50 16.63 7.05 -18.21
C PRO A 50 17.60 5.96 -18.70
N VAL A 51 18.77 6.32 -19.26
CA VAL A 51 19.75 5.34 -19.78
C VAL A 51 20.70 4.92 -18.66
N LEU A 52 21.32 5.89 -17.98
CA LEU A 52 22.30 5.60 -16.94
C LEU A 52 21.71 5.64 -15.53
N ASP A 53 20.60 6.34 -15.29
CA ASP A 53 19.94 6.39 -13.98
C ASP A 53 18.43 6.06 -14.01
N PRO A 54 18.05 4.87 -14.52
CA PRO A 54 16.65 4.44 -14.55
C PRO A 54 16.06 4.20 -13.15
N MET A 55 14.73 4.14 -13.07
CA MET A 55 13.93 3.95 -11.83
C MET A 55 14.46 2.88 -10.86
N TRP A 56 15.00 1.76 -11.36
CA TRP A 56 15.50 0.67 -10.52
C TRP A 56 16.85 0.99 -9.84
N ARG A 57 17.62 1.98 -10.33
CA ARG A 57 18.83 2.48 -9.67
C ARG A 57 18.52 3.45 -8.54
N GLN A 58 17.37 4.12 -8.61
CA GLN A 58 16.93 5.13 -7.64
C GLN A 58 16.08 4.54 -6.49
N GLY A 59 15.90 3.21 -6.45
CA GLY A 59 15.10 2.55 -5.41
C GLY A 59 13.60 2.74 -5.56
N MET A 60 13.11 3.07 -6.76
CA MET A 60 11.68 3.18 -7.02
C MET A 60 11.04 1.79 -6.96
N PHE A 61 9.99 1.64 -6.18
CA PHE A 61 9.25 0.39 -6.00
C PHE A 61 7.91 0.43 -6.71
N VAL A 62 7.06 1.44 -6.48
CA VAL A 62 5.68 1.49 -7.02
C VAL A 62 5.57 2.08 -8.42
N ILE A 63 6.43 3.03 -8.81
CA ILE A 63 6.49 3.59 -10.18
C ILE A 63 6.62 2.48 -11.25
N PRO A 64 7.54 1.49 -11.13
CA PRO A 64 7.60 0.36 -12.06
C PRO A 64 6.27 -0.39 -12.27
N PHE A 65 5.46 -0.56 -11.21
CA PHE A 65 4.16 -1.24 -11.33
C PHE A 65 3.14 -0.40 -12.12
N MET A 66 3.17 0.91 -11.97
CA MET A 66 2.33 1.83 -12.75
C MET A 66 2.76 1.84 -14.23
N THR A 67 4.07 1.91 -14.49
CA THR A 67 4.61 1.88 -15.87
C THR A 67 4.33 0.57 -16.58
N ARG A 68 4.31 -0.56 -15.87
CA ARG A 68 3.88 -1.86 -16.41
C ARG A 68 2.46 -1.81 -16.99
N LEU A 69 1.59 -0.95 -16.45
CA LEU A 69 0.22 -0.76 -16.91
C LEU A 69 0.06 0.45 -17.85
N GLY A 70 1.15 1.06 -18.30
CA GLY A 70 1.15 2.12 -19.29
C GLY A 70 1.07 3.55 -18.74
N ILE A 71 1.13 3.74 -17.42
CA ILE A 71 1.19 5.08 -16.81
C ILE A 71 2.65 5.55 -16.82
N LYS A 72 2.91 6.67 -17.52
CA LYS A 72 4.25 7.25 -17.72
C LYS A 72 4.36 8.59 -17.05
#